data_AF-A0A9D8LQ89-F1
#
_entry.id   AF-A0A9D8LQ89-F1
#
_cell.length_a   1.000
_cell.length_b   1.000
_cell.length_c   1.000
_cell.angle_alpha   90.00
_cell.angle_beta   90.00
_cell.angle_gamma   90.00
#
_symmetry.space_group_name_H-M   'P 1'
#
loop_
_entity.id
_entity.type
_entity.pdbx_description
1 polymer ?
#
loop_
_entity_poly.entity_id
_entity_poly.type
_entity_poly.pdbx_seq_one_letter_code
_entity_poly.pdbx_strand_id
1 'polypeptide(L)'
;MTMYHQAAGEPGGDPLPPMPPPELPPLTPGEVPPAPPVETPPDAEPIGIPTDPPPELPPNAPPETPPATPVDLPPARDPRQPQE
;
A
#
# COMPACT_ATOMS: atom_id res chain seq x y z
N MET A 1 0.85 -8.44 -48.10
CA MET A 1 0.11 -9.54 -48.76
C MET A 1 1.15 -10.58 -49.19
N THR A 2 1.52 -11.53 -48.33
CA THR A 2 2.55 -12.53 -48.67
C THR A 2 1.86 -13.74 -49.29
N MET A 3 2.20 -14.01 -50.55
CA MET A 3 1.68 -15.08 -51.39
C MET A 3 2.23 -16.43 -50.91
N TYR A 4 1.37 -17.32 -50.40
CA TYR A 4 1.73 -18.71 -50.19
C TYR A 4 1.67 -19.43 -51.54
N HIS A 5 2.83 -19.71 -52.12
CA HIS A 5 2.94 -20.65 -53.23
C HIS A 5 2.72 -22.06 -52.68
N GLN A 6 1.48 -22.54 -52.76
CA GLN A 6 1.18 -23.94 -52.52
C GLN A 6 1.78 -24.76 -53.66
N ALA A 7 2.74 -25.63 -53.32
CA ALA A 7 3.33 -26.58 -54.25
C ALA A 7 2.21 -27.48 -54.80
N ALA A 8 1.86 -27.27 -56.06
CA ALA A 8 0.93 -28.14 -56.77
C ALA A 8 1.56 -29.54 -56.87
N GLY A 9 0.96 -30.52 -56.21
CA GLY A 9 1.26 -31.94 -56.46
C GLY A 9 0.94 -32.26 -57.92
N GLU A 10 1.75 -33.13 -58.54
CA GLU A 10 1.54 -33.56 -59.92
C GLU A 10 0.12 -34.14 -60.11
N PRO A 11 -0.53 -33.89 -61.26
CA PRO A 11 -1.88 -34.38 -61.51
C PRO A 11 -1.87 -35.91 -61.59
N GLY A 12 -2.29 -36.56 -60.50
CA GLY A 12 -2.38 -38.02 -60.38
C GLY A 12 -1.59 -38.63 -59.23
N GLY A 13 -0.78 -37.84 -58.50
CA GLY A 13 -0.12 -38.28 -57.27
C GLY A 13 -0.97 -37.97 -56.03
N ASP A 14 -0.85 -38.80 -54.99
CA ASP A 14 -1.43 -38.51 -53.69
C ASP A 14 -0.95 -37.12 -53.20
N PRO A 15 -1.84 -36.31 -52.61
CA PRO A 15 -1.46 -34.99 -52.12
C PRO A 15 -0.32 -35.10 -51.12
N LEU A 16 0.70 -34.26 -51.29
CA LEU A 16 1.82 -34.19 -50.35
C LEU A 16 1.27 -33.85 -48.95
N PRO A 17 1.76 -34.54 -47.89
CA PRO A 17 1.33 -34.21 -46.55
C PRO A 17 1.69 -32.75 -46.24
N PRO A 18 0.84 -32.02 -45.49
CA PRO A 18 1.14 -30.65 -45.09
C PRO A 18 2.44 -30.62 -44.28
N MET A 19 3.25 -29.58 -44.50
CA MET A 19 4.45 -29.36 -43.69
C MET A 19 4.06 -29.22 -42.21
N PRO A 20 4.84 -29.81 -41.28
CA PRO A 20 4.58 -29.65 -39.86
C PRO A 20 4.68 -28.16 -39.46
N PRO A 21 3.94 -27.73 -38.42
CA PRO A 21 4.03 -26.37 -37.92
C PRO A 21 5.43 -26.08 -37.36
N PRO A 22 5.87 -24.81 -37.35
CA PRO A 22 7.10 -24.42 -36.67
C PRO A 22 7.06 -24.77 -35.18
N GLU A 23 8.22 -25.12 -34.62
CA GLU A 23 8.36 -25.36 -33.18
C GLU A 23 8.11 -24.08 -32.39
N LEU A 24 7.49 -24.23 -31.22
CA LEU A 24 7.26 -23.12 -30.30
C LEU A 24 8.56 -22.72 -29.61
N PRO A 25 8.73 -21.43 -29.25
CA PRO A 25 9.87 -20.99 -28.47
C PRO A 25 9.90 -21.69 -27.10
N PRO A 26 11.08 -21.82 -26.47
CA PRO A 26 11.18 -22.42 -25.14
C PRO A 26 10.32 -21.64 -24.13
N LEU A 27 9.65 -22.38 -23.25
CA LEU A 27 8.80 -21.81 -22.20
C LEU A 27 9.59 -21.22 -21.03
N THR A 28 10.88 -21.51 -20.97
CA THR A 28 11.78 -21.05 -19.92
C THR A 28 12.45 -19.75 -20.35
N PRO A 29 12.38 -18.69 -19.54
CA PRO A 29 13.20 -17.50 -19.74
C PRO A 29 14.69 -17.87 -19.80
N GLY A 30 15.44 -17.21 -20.67
CA GLY A 30 16.90 -17.33 -20.69
C GLY A 30 17.53 -16.77 -19.42
N GLU A 31 18.75 -17.19 -19.12
CA GLU A 31 19.52 -16.65 -18.00
C GLU A 31 19.86 -15.17 -18.25
N VAL A 32 19.61 -14.33 -17.26
CA VAL A 32 20.01 -12.92 -17.26
C VAL A 32 21.26 -12.79 -16.38
N PRO A 33 22.35 -12.15 -16.84
CA PRO A 33 23.51 -11.95 -16.01
C PRO A 33 23.16 -11.14 -14.76
N PRO A 34 23.82 -11.38 -13.62
CA PRO A 34 23.57 -10.64 -12.39
C PRO A 34 23.90 -9.15 -12.58
N ALA A 35 23.11 -8.30 -11.94
CA ALA A 35 23.37 -6.85 -11.92
C ALA A 35 24.71 -6.53 -11.23
N PRO A 36 25.41 -5.46 -11.63
CA PRO A 36 26.62 -5.01 -10.97
C PRO A 36 26.34 -4.57 -9.52
N PRO A 37 27.35 -4.60 -8.62
CA PRO A 37 27.21 -4.11 -7.25
C PRO A 37 26.80 -2.63 -7.22
N VAL A 38 25.96 -2.26 -6.26
CA VAL A 38 25.63 -0.87 -5.98
C VAL A 38 26.76 -0.26 -5.16
N GLU A 39 27.29 0.89 -5.60
CA GLU A 39 28.24 1.65 -4.80
C GLU A 39 27.48 2.31 -3.63
N THR A 40 27.88 1.98 -2.40
CA THR A 40 27.35 2.67 -1.21
C THR A 40 27.87 4.11 -1.24
N PRO A 41 26.99 5.13 -1.19
CA PRO A 41 27.44 6.50 -0.99
C PRO A 41 28.25 6.59 0.33
N PRO A 42 29.19 7.54 0.46
CA PRO A 42 29.89 7.75 1.73
C PRO A 42 28.86 7.90 2.85
N ASP A 43 29.14 7.26 3.99
CA ASP A 43 28.30 7.28 5.19
C ASP A 43 28.03 8.76 5.54
N ALA A 44 26.84 9.24 5.16
CA ALA A 44 26.39 10.55 5.60
C ALA A 44 26.19 10.42 7.10
N GLU A 45 26.91 11.22 7.89
CA GLU A 45 26.75 11.22 9.34
C GLU A 45 25.25 11.25 9.65
N PRO A 46 24.73 10.33 10.49
CA PRO A 46 23.32 10.33 10.81
C PRO A 46 22.98 11.72 11.31
N ILE A 47 22.00 12.36 10.66
CA ILE A 47 21.46 13.66 11.10
C ILE A 47 21.21 13.50 12.60
N GLY A 48 22.03 14.18 13.42
CA GLY A 48 22.09 13.91 14.85
C GLY A 48 20.69 13.97 15.46
N ILE A 49 20.40 13.05 16.37
CA ILE A 49 19.19 13.18 17.20
C ILE A 49 19.22 14.53 17.90
N PRO A 50 18.13 15.32 17.86
CA PRO A 50 18.05 16.56 18.61
C PRO A 50 18.47 16.34 20.06
N THR A 51 19.45 17.09 20.54
CA THR A 51 19.95 17.00 21.92
C THR A 51 19.01 17.69 22.92
N ASP A 52 18.09 18.51 22.42
CA ASP A 52 17.13 19.24 23.23
C ASP A 52 15.98 18.30 23.67
N PRO A 53 15.56 18.33 24.95
CA PRO A 53 14.41 17.57 25.39
C PRO A 53 13.13 18.04 24.67
N PRO A 54 12.13 17.16 24.46
CA PRO A 54 10.87 17.58 23.88
C PRO A 54 10.18 18.64 24.75
N PRO A 55 9.40 19.57 24.15
CA PRO A 55 8.57 20.49 24.92
C PRO A 55 7.62 19.75 25.87
N GLU A 56 7.36 20.34 27.03
CA GLU A 56 6.39 19.78 27.98
C GLU A 56 4.98 19.76 27.38
N LEU A 57 4.27 18.66 27.61
CA LEU A 57 2.87 18.56 27.25
C LEU A 57 2.02 19.47 28.15
N PRO A 58 0.93 20.03 27.62
CA PRO A 58 -0.03 20.74 28.46
C PRO A 58 -0.61 19.81 29.55
N PRO A 59 -1.08 20.35 30.68
CA PRO A 59 -1.71 19.55 31.71
C PRO A 59 -2.90 18.77 31.16
N ASN A 60 -2.99 17.48 31.50
CA ASN A 60 -4.11 16.60 31.12
C ASN A 60 -5.41 16.92 31.87
N ALA A 61 -5.40 17.93 32.76
CA ALA A 61 -6.59 18.33 33.49
C ALA A 61 -7.49 19.17 32.56
N PRO A 62 -8.80 18.85 32.49
CA PRO A 62 -9.74 19.76 31.85
C PRO A 62 -9.70 21.12 32.57
N PRO A 63 -10.01 22.22 31.87
CA PRO A 63 -10.18 23.52 32.51
C PRO A 63 -11.14 23.41 33.69
N GLU A 64 -10.85 24.10 34.79
CA GLU A 64 -11.77 24.14 35.91
C GLU A 64 -13.10 24.73 35.46
N THR A 65 -14.18 23.99 35.70
CA THR A 65 -15.52 24.50 35.41
C THR A 65 -15.86 25.62 36.39
N PRO A 66 -16.54 26.68 35.95
CA PRO A 66 -17.02 27.72 36.85
C PRO A 66 -17.92 27.13 37.94
N PRO A 67 -17.97 27.73 39.15
CA PRO A 67 -18.87 27.28 40.19
C PRO A 67 -20.32 27.35 39.71
N ALA A 68 -21.14 26.40 40.17
CA ALA A 68 -22.57 26.38 39.85
C ALA A 68 -23.21 27.72 40.25
N THR A 69 -23.96 28.31 39.33
CA THR A 69 -24.75 29.50 39.64
C THR A 69 -26.03 29.09 40.35
N PRO A 70 -26.72 30.02 41.05
CA PRO A 70 -28.02 29.73 41.65
C PRO A 70 -29.08 29.26 40.64
N VAL A 71 -28.91 29.55 39.35
CA VAL A 71 -29.79 29.07 38.26
C VAL A 71 -29.54 27.59 37.96
N ASP A 72 -28.32 27.10 38.16
CA ASP A 72 -27.94 25.70 37.92
C ASP A 72 -28.36 24.78 39.08
N LEU A 73 -28.65 25.34 40.26
CA LEU A 73 -29.13 24.58 41.40
C LEU A 73 -30.62 24.29 41.27
N PRO A 74 -31.09 23.08 41.63
CA PRO A 74 -32.52 22.82 41.68
C PRO A 74 -33.18 23.81 42.64
N PRO A 75 -34.46 24.20 42.41
CA PRO A 75 -35.21 25.00 43.35
C PRO A 75 -35.09 24.39 44.75
N ALA A 76 -34.90 25.24 45.76
CA ALA A 76 -34.83 24.80 47.15
C ALA A 76 -35.99 23.83 47.40
N ARG A 77 -35.65 22.57 47.73
CA ARG A 77 -36.66 21.58 48.06
C ARG A 77 -37.45 22.12 49.25
N ASP A 78 -38.76 22.19 49.09
CA ASP A 78 -39.69 22.60 50.15
C ASP A 78 -39.30 21.90 51.46
N PRO A 79 -39.31 22.58 52.62
CA PRO A 79 -39.02 21.94 53.89
C PRO A 79 -39.77 20.62 53.99
N ARG A 80 -39.05 19.54 54.30
CA ARG A 80 -39.70 18.27 54.62
C ARG A 80 -40.75 18.58 55.70
N GLN A 81 -42.02 18.32 55.39
CA GLN A 81 -43.09 18.42 56.37
C GLN A 81 -42.65 17.57 57.59
N PRO A 82 -42.85 18.07 58.83
CA PRO A 82 -42.57 17.28 60.02
C PRO A 82 -43.25 15.92 59.85
N GLN A 83 -42.47 14.86 60.05
CA GLN A 83 -43.08 13.55 60.21
C GLN A 83 -43.64 13.52 61.63
N GLU A 84 -44.96 13.64 61.72
CA GLU A 84 -45.73 13.44 62.96
C GLU A 84 -45.57 12.01 63.48
#